data_AF-A0A0K9FF96-F1
#
_entry.id   AF-A0A0K9FF96-F1
#
_cell.length_a   1.000
_cell.length_b   1.000
_cell.length_c   1.000
_cell.angle_alpha   90.00
_cell.angle_beta   90.00
_cell.angle_gamma   90.00
#
_symmetry.space_group_name_H-M   'P 1'
#
loop_
_entity.id
_entity.type
_entity.pdbx_description
1 polymer ?
#
loop_
_entity_poly.entity_id
_entity_poly.type
_entity_poly.pdbx_seq_one_letter_code
_entity_poly.pdbx_strand_id
1 'polypeptide(L)'
;MDEIRSLSVLSQEKLKIVDIDDYLMSLDNIKLALSHYRDNKLIDEEVEEIAFEIGSLYGSILEKKYGWKWRHIEKNDNRGYCVVSEDEKYCCPVHNYIYTILTDTEKSNNVKLLFNMLEVIHKEKVSGLYNFIS
;
A
#
# COMPACT_ATOMS: atom_id res chain seq x y z
N MET A 1 -7.00 7.61 11.55
CA MET A 1 -6.57 6.21 11.68
C MET A 1 -7.75 5.26 11.58
N ASP A 2 -8.86 5.53 12.25
CA ASP A 2 -10.06 4.69 12.16
C ASP A 2 -10.61 4.62 10.73
N GLU A 3 -10.62 5.73 9.99
CA GLU A 3 -11.02 5.75 8.59
C GLU A 3 -10.18 4.82 7.69
N ILE A 4 -8.84 4.86 7.79
CA ILE A 4 -7.95 3.96 7.03
C ILE A 4 -8.24 2.49 7.36
N ARG A 5 -8.47 2.19 8.65
CA ARG A 5 -8.82 0.84 9.07
C ARG A 5 -10.16 0.40 8.48
N SER A 6 -11.17 1.26 8.52
CA SER A 6 -12.48 1.01 7.91
C SER A 6 -12.36 0.77 6.41
N LEU A 7 -11.58 1.59 5.68
CA LEU A 7 -11.32 1.42 4.25
C LEU A 7 -10.58 0.12 3.95
N SER A 8 -9.60 -0.25 4.79
CA SER A 8 -8.89 -1.52 4.67
C SER A 8 -9.83 -2.72 4.82
N VAL A 9 -10.75 -2.69 5.79
CA VAL A 9 -11.73 -3.76 6.00
C VAL A 9 -12.71 -3.84 4.83
N LEU A 10 -13.24 -2.69 4.39
CA LEU A 10 -14.13 -2.59 3.23
C LEU A 10 -13.48 -3.20 1.98
N SER A 11 -12.23 -2.84 1.70
CA SER A 11 -11.47 -3.38 0.57
C SER A 11 -11.23 -4.88 0.72
N GLN A 12 -10.89 -5.35 1.93
CA GLN A 12 -10.72 -6.77 2.22
C GLN A 12 -11.98 -7.58 1.91
N GLU A 13 -13.16 -7.07 2.31
CA GLU A 13 -14.47 -7.68 2.04
C GLU A 13 -14.78 -7.70 0.54
N LYS A 14 -14.59 -6.56 -0.15
CA LYS A 14 -14.81 -6.45 -1.61
C LYS A 14 -13.95 -7.45 -2.39
N LEU A 15 -12.68 -7.59 -2.00
CA LEU A 15 -11.72 -8.51 -2.63
C LEU A 15 -11.85 -9.95 -2.13
N LYS A 16 -12.77 -10.24 -1.20
CA LYS A 16 -13.00 -11.57 -0.60
C LYS A 16 -11.72 -12.17 0.00
N ILE A 17 -10.88 -11.34 0.59
CA ILE A 17 -9.64 -11.78 1.26
C ILE A 17 -10.01 -12.33 2.64
N VAL A 18 -9.93 -13.64 2.79
CA VAL A 18 -10.32 -14.35 4.02
C VAL A 18 -9.31 -14.12 5.14
N ASP A 19 -8.02 -14.15 4.81
CA ASP A 19 -6.93 -13.95 5.75
C ASP A 19 -5.90 -12.98 5.15
N ILE A 20 -5.82 -11.79 5.72
CA ILE A 20 -4.84 -10.76 5.33
C ILE A 20 -3.42 -11.12 5.76
N ASP A 21 -3.26 -12.07 6.71
CA ASP A 21 -1.95 -12.54 7.16
C ASP A 21 -1.33 -13.51 6.12
N ASP A 22 -2.14 -14.11 5.24
CA ASP A 22 -1.67 -14.66 3.96
C ASP A 22 -1.44 -13.52 2.95
N TYR A 23 -0.34 -12.81 3.18
CA TYR A 23 0.05 -11.67 2.36
C TYR A 23 0.30 -12.05 0.90
N LEU A 24 0.74 -13.27 0.58
CA LEU A 24 0.96 -13.69 -0.81
C LEU A 24 -0.37 -13.74 -1.56
N MET A 25 -1.37 -14.41 -0.99
CA MET A 25 -2.71 -14.48 -1.59
C MET A 25 -3.37 -13.10 -1.62
N SER A 26 -3.22 -12.32 -0.55
CA SER A 26 -3.75 -10.94 -0.48
C SER A 26 -3.16 -10.04 -1.58
N LEU A 27 -1.85 -10.12 -1.82
CA LEU A 27 -1.17 -9.35 -2.86
C LEU A 27 -1.55 -9.81 -4.27
N ASP A 28 -1.80 -11.11 -4.47
CA ASP A 28 -2.31 -11.63 -5.75
C ASP A 28 -3.72 -11.12 -6.03
N ASN A 29 -4.60 -11.11 -5.03
CA ASN A 29 -5.95 -10.55 -5.15
C ASN A 29 -5.91 -9.03 -5.44
N ILE A 30 -5.07 -8.27 -4.75
CA ILE A 30 -4.86 -6.84 -5.03
C ILE A 30 -4.37 -6.65 -6.46
N LYS A 31 -3.36 -7.41 -6.90
CA LYS A 31 -2.81 -7.30 -8.26
C LYS A 31 -3.88 -7.57 -9.31
N LEU A 32 -4.68 -8.62 -9.13
CA LEU A 32 -5.76 -8.98 -10.04
C LEU A 32 -6.82 -7.87 -10.09
N ALA A 33 -7.24 -7.36 -8.93
CA ALA A 33 -8.22 -6.28 -8.85
C ALA A 33 -7.74 -5.01 -9.56
N LEU A 34 -6.51 -4.56 -9.29
CA LEU A 34 -5.93 -3.39 -9.95
C LEU A 34 -5.84 -3.55 -11.47
N SER A 35 -5.53 -4.77 -11.95
CA SER A 35 -5.47 -5.03 -13.39
C SER A 35 -6.87 -4.94 -14.00
N HIS A 36 -7.86 -5.54 -13.36
CA HIS A 36 -9.26 -5.43 -13.78
C HIS A 36 -9.75 -3.98 -13.80
N TYR A 37 -9.45 -3.19 -12.77
CA TYR A 37 -9.85 -1.78 -12.72
C TYR A 37 -9.23 -0.94 -13.84
N ARG A 38 -7.95 -1.16 -14.14
CA ARG A 38 -7.25 -0.49 -15.25
C ARG A 38 -7.87 -0.81 -16.60
N ASP A 39 -8.25 -2.07 -16.82
CA ASP A 39 -8.80 -2.51 -18.10
C ASP A 39 -10.21 -1.96 -18.37
N ASN A 40 -10.96 -1.61 -17.32
CA ASN A 40 -12.37 -1.20 -17.42
C ASN A 40 -12.62 0.32 -17.55
N LYS A 41 -11.58 1.16 -17.67
CA LYS A 41 -11.67 2.63 -17.79
C LYS A 41 -12.62 3.27 -16.76
N LEU A 42 -12.08 3.46 -15.56
CA LEU A 42 -12.74 4.18 -14.45
C LEU A 42 -12.92 5.68 -14.76
N ILE A 43 -13.91 6.30 -14.13
CA ILE A 43 -13.97 7.77 -14.03
C ILE A 43 -13.10 8.28 -12.87
N ASP A 44 -12.67 9.55 -12.91
CA ASP A 44 -11.68 10.10 -11.96
C ASP A 44 -12.09 9.96 -10.49
N GLU A 45 -13.36 10.18 -10.16
CA GLU A 45 -13.89 10.03 -8.78
C GLU A 45 -13.75 8.57 -8.27
N GLU A 46 -14.05 7.59 -9.13
CA GLU A 46 -13.91 6.16 -8.78
C GLU A 46 -12.45 5.77 -8.58
N VAL A 47 -11.53 6.37 -9.34
CA VAL A 47 -10.09 6.11 -9.21
C VAL A 47 -9.58 6.50 -7.83
N GLU A 48 -9.97 7.67 -7.33
CA GLU A 48 -9.57 8.14 -6.01
C GLU A 48 -10.11 7.22 -4.91
N GLU A 49 -11.40 6.90 -4.94
CA GLU A 49 -12.01 6.00 -3.96
C GLU A 49 -11.33 4.62 -3.94
N ILE A 50 -11.10 4.02 -5.11
CA ILE A 50 -10.43 2.72 -5.24
C ILE A 50 -8.98 2.81 -4.75
N ALA A 51 -8.28 3.91 -5.04
CA ALA A 51 -6.91 4.11 -4.57
C ALA A 51 -6.85 4.23 -3.04
N PHE A 52 -7.81 4.91 -2.42
CA PHE A 52 -7.92 5.01 -0.97
C PHE A 52 -8.25 3.66 -0.33
N GLU A 53 -9.20 2.90 -0.87
CA GLU A 53 -9.56 1.58 -0.37
C GLU A 53 -8.43 0.56 -0.48
N ILE A 54 -7.93 0.33 -1.70
CA ILE A 54 -6.88 -0.66 -1.95
C ILE A 54 -5.56 -0.22 -1.32
N GLY A 55 -5.25 1.08 -1.35
CA GLY A 55 -4.07 1.61 -0.69
C GLY A 55 -4.12 1.41 0.83
N SER A 56 -5.30 1.58 1.45
CA SER A 56 -5.49 1.30 2.88
C SER A 56 -5.28 -0.18 3.19
N LEU A 57 -5.82 -1.08 2.37
CA LEU A 57 -5.60 -2.52 2.52
C LEU A 57 -4.11 -2.90 2.36
N TYR A 58 -3.47 -2.42 1.31
CA TYR A 58 -2.06 -2.66 1.06
C TYR A 58 -1.18 -2.14 2.21
N GLY A 59 -1.50 -0.94 2.73
CA GLY A 59 -0.82 -0.39 3.89
C GLY A 59 -1.03 -1.20 5.17
N SER A 60 -2.23 -1.76 5.39
CA SER A 60 -2.48 -2.69 6.51
C SER A 60 -1.66 -3.97 6.40
N ILE A 61 -1.46 -4.50 5.18
CA ILE A 61 -0.56 -5.64 4.95
C ILE A 61 0.88 -5.26 5.34
N LEU A 62 1.37 -4.08 4.96
CA LEU A 62 2.70 -3.59 5.34
C LEU A 62 2.85 -3.43 6.87
N GLU A 63 1.85 -2.84 7.53
CA GLU A 63 1.82 -2.67 8.98
C GLU A 63 1.87 -4.04 9.69
N LYS A 64 1.05 -4.99 9.27
CA LYS A 64 1.01 -6.34 9.85
C LYS A 64 2.29 -7.13 9.58
N LYS A 65 2.79 -7.10 8.33
CA LYS A 65 3.93 -7.91 7.91
C LYS A 65 5.26 -7.41 8.48
N TYR A 66 5.47 -6.09 8.48
CA TYR A 66 6.77 -5.49 8.80
C TYR A 66 6.76 -4.70 10.10
N GLY A 67 5.61 -4.53 10.76
CA GLY A 67 5.48 -3.70 11.96
C GLY A 67 5.56 -2.18 11.68
N TRP A 68 5.55 -1.78 10.41
CA TRP A 68 5.59 -0.37 9.99
C TRP A 68 4.35 0.37 10.50
N LYS A 69 4.45 1.70 10.64
CA LYS A 69 3.40 2.51 11.28
C LYS A 69 2.80 3.48 10.30
N TRP A 70 1.49 3.71 10.43
CA TRP A 70 0.83 4.78 9.70
C TRP A 70 1.24 6.14 10.24
N ARG A 71 1.52 7.07 9.33
CA ARG A 71 1.76 8.49 9.62
C ARG A 71 0.81 9.34 8.78
N HIS A 72 0.20 10.31 9.45
CA HIS A 72 -0.52 11.39 8.80
C HIS A 72 0.48 12.46 8.39
N ILE A 73 0.43 12.87 7.13
CA ILE A 73 1.23 13.96 6.57
C ILE A 73 0.26 15.09 6.23
N GLU A 74 0.52 16.28 6.76
CA GLU A 74 -0.27 17.48 6.48
C GLU A 74 0.65 18.63 6.09
N LYS A 75 0.36 19.27 4.95
CA LYS A 75 1.07 20.47 4.49
C LYS A 75 0.14 21.35 3.66
N ASN A 76 -0.07 22.58 4.11
CA ASN A 76 -0.88 23.60 3.38
C ASN A 76 -2.24 23.03 2.94
N ASP A 77 -3.03 22.52 3.88
CA ASP A 77 -4.35 21.89 3.68
C ASP A 77 -4.36 20.58 2.86
N ASN A 78 -3.23 20.16 2.28
CA ASN A 78 -3.10 18.83 1.71
C ASN A 78 -2.85 17.81 2.83
N ARG A 79 -3.71 16.82 2.90
CA ARG A 79 -3.62 15.70 3.83
C ARG A 79 -3.33 14.42 3.07
N GLY A 80 -2.49 13.58 3.66
CA GLY A 80 -2.15 12.29 3.12
C GLY A 80 -1.73 11.32 4.21
N TYR A 81 -1.67 10.05 3.84
CA TYR A 81 -1.23 8.99 4.72
C TYR A 81 -0.12 8.19 4.07
N CYS A 82 0.84 7.80 4.89
CA CYS A 82 1.88 6.87 4.47
C CYS A 82 2.12 5.83 5.55
N VAL A 83 2.65 4.69 5.12
CA VAL A 83 3.16 3.67 6.03
C VAL A 83 4.67 3.83 6.10
N VAL A 84 5.20 4.06 7.30
CA VAL A 84 6.62 4.37 7.53
C VAL A 84 7.31 3.27 8.30
N SER A 85 8.60 3.06 8.03
CA SER A 85 9.45 2.19 8.81
C SER A 85 9.55 2.69 10.26
N GLU A 86 9.88 1.80 11.19
CA GLU A 86 9.97 2.11 12.63
C GLU A 86 10.94 3.27 12.96
N ASP A 87 11.98 3.45 12.16
CA ASP A 87 12.96 4.54 12.27
C ASP A 87 12.64 5.74 11.36
N GLU A 88 11.48 5.72 10.70
CA GLU A 88 10.97 6.78 9.82
C GLU A 88 11.83 7.11 8.59
N LYS A 89 12.89 6.33 8.33
CA LYS A 89 13.79 6.54 7.18
C LYS A 89 13.16 6.16 5.84
N TYR A 90 12.18 5.27 5.86
CA TYR A 90 11.47 4.83 4.66
C TYR A 90 9.98 5.06 4.81
N CYS A 91 9.34 5.51 3.74
CA CYS A 91 7.90 5.70 3.70
C CYS A 91 7.30 5.13 2.42
N CYS A 92 6.08 4.64 2.52
CA CYS A 92 5.27 4.18 1.41
C CYS A 92 3.97 5.00 1.37
N PRO A 93 3.83 5.98 0.46
CA PRO A 93 2.58 6.71 0.25
C PRO A 93 1.59 5.83 -0.53
N VAL A 94 1.02 4.85 0.16
CA VAL A 94 0.28 3.73 -0.44
C VAL A 94 -0.88 4.18 -1.32
N HIS A 95 -1.64 5.21 -0.93
CA HIS A 95 -2.77 5.71 -1.72
C HIS A 95 -2.30 6.33 -3.04
N ASN A 96 -1.29 7.20 -3.02
CA ASN A 96 -0.69 7.78 -4.22
C ASN A 96 -0.08 6.72 -5.14
N TYR A 97 0.55 5.69 -4.54
CA TYR A 97 1.11 4.58 -5.28
C TYR A 97 0.03 3.82 -6.06
N ILE A 98 -1.07 3.45 -5.40
CA ILE A 98 -2.19 2.77 -6.06
C ILE A 98 -2.85 3.68 -7.11
N TYR A 99 -3.09 4.95 -6.79
CA TYR A 99 -3.62 5.93 -7.73
C TYR A 99 -2.77 5.98 -9.02
N THR A 100 -1.44 5.98 -8.86
CA THR A 100 -0.51 5.95 -10.00
C THR A 100 -0.66 4.66 -10.81
N ILE A 101 -0.82 3.50 -10.18
CA ILE A 101 -1.06 2.23 -10.90
C ILE A 101 -2.33 2.30 -11.75
N LEU A 102 -3.39 2.93 -11.23
CA LEU A 102 -4.70 3.01 -11.88
C LEU A 102 -4.73 4.02 -13.04
N THR A 103 -4.02 5.14 -12.91
CA THR A 103 -4.06 6.25 -13.88
C THR A 103 -2.95 6.21 -14.93
N ASP A 104 -1.76 5.76 -14.54
CA ASP A 104 -0.59 5.71 -15.41
C ASP A 104 -0.55 4.35 -16.14
N THR A 105 -1.25 4.29 -17.28
CA THR A 105 -1.39 3.05 -18.07
C THR A 105 -0.07 2.55 -18.66
N GLU A 106 0.93 3.41 -18.82
CA GLU A 106 2.28 3.05 -19.27
C GLU A 106 3.08 2.32 -18.17
N LYS A 107 2.76 2.56 -16.89
CA LYS A 107 3.39 1.83 -15.79
C LYS A 107 2.77 0.45 -15.63
N SER A 108 3.62 -0.57 -15.52
CA SER A 108 3.17 -1.92 -15.16
C SER A 108 2.55 -1.94 -13.77
N ASN A 109 1.51 -2.74 -13.56
CA ASN A 109 1.04 -3.08 -12.22
C ASN A 109 2.11 -3.91 -11.49
N ASN A 110 2.92 -3.22 -10.68
CA ASN A 110 4.08 -3.76 -10.00
C ASN A 110 3.90 -3.87 -8.48
N VAL A 111 2.64 -3.98 -8.00
CA VAL A 111 2.30 -4.02 -6.57
C VAL A 111 3.08 -5.07 -5.79
N LYS A 112 3.24 -6.27 -6.35
CA LYS A 112 4.05 -7.35 -5.73
C LYS A 112 5.55 -7.02 -5.71
N LEU A 113 6.05 -6.33 -6.73
CA LEU A 113 7.46 -5.96 -6.81
C LEU A 113 7.81 -4.93 -5.74
N LEU A 114 6.98 -3.89 -5.56
CA LEU A 114 7.18 -2.92 -4.49
C LEU A 114 7.18 -3.61 -3.12
N PHE A 115 6.23 -4.51 -2.88
CA PHE A 115 6.18 -5.27 -1.63
C PHE A 115 7.48 -6.04 -1.37
N ASN A 116 7.99 -6.75 -2.38
CA ASN A 116 9.24 -7.49 -2.28
C ASN A 116 10.45 -6.58 -2.02
N MET A 117 10.50 -5.39 -2.64
CA MET A 117 11.56 -4.41 -2.37
C MET A 117 11.52 -3.91 -0.92
N LEU A 118 10.32 -3.67 -0.37
CA LEU A 118 10.16 -3.29 1.04
C LEU A 118 10.56 -4.42 1.99
N GLU A 119 10.33 -5.69 1.62
CA GLU A 119 10.80 -6.84 2.37
C GLU A 119 12.33 -6.88 2.47
N VAL A 120 13.03 -6.59 1.37
CA VAL A 120 14.50 -6.52 1.36
C VAL A 120 14.98 -5.44 2.33
N ILE A 121 14.42 -4.22 2.24
CA ILE A 121 14.75 -3.11 3.14
C ILE A 121 14.52 -3.50 4.61
N HIS A 122 13.39 -4.15 4.91
CA HIS A 122 13.08 -4.60 6.26
C HIS A 122 14.08 -5.66 6.76
N LYS A 123 14.38 -6.68 5.95
CA LYS A 123 15.33 -7.75 6.30
C LYS A 123 16.74 -7.22 6.50
N GLU A 124 17.20 -6.35 5.61
CA GLU A 124 18.53 -5.73 5.69
C GLU A 124 18.68 -4.92 7.00
N LYS A 125 17.62 -4.23 7.43
CA LYS A 125 17.59 -3.52 8.72
C LYS A 125 17.66 -4.49 9.91
N VAL A 126 16.85 -5.55 9.92
CA VAL A 126 16.88 -6.56 11.01
C VAL A 126 18.24 -7.24 11.10
N SER A 127 18.91 -7.44 9.96
CA SER A 127 20.24 -8.04 9.90
C SER A 127 21.41 -7.09 10.26
N GLY A 128 21.14 -5.79 10.44
CA GLY A 128 22.17 -4.79 10.76
C GLY A 128 23.12 -4.44 9.59
N LEU A 129 22.76 -4.80 8.35
CA LEU A 129 23.64 -4.63 7.18
C LEU A 129 23.85 -3.16 6.79
N TYR A 130 22.93 -2.28 7.16
CA TYR A 130 22.96 -0.83 6.88
C TYR A 130 23.18 -0.01 8.16
N ASN A 131 24.26 -0.29 8.89
CA ASN A 131 24.89 0.71 9.75
C ASN A 131 25.71 1.67 8.88
N PHE A 132 25.04 2.48 8.04
CA PHE A 132 25.70 3.66 7.52
C PHE A 132 25.91 4.62 8.68
N ILE A 133 27.16 4.64 9.15
CA ILE A 133 27.83 5.62 10.02
C ILE A 133 26.84 6.54 10.74
N SER A 134 26.48 6.16 11.97
CA SER A 134 25.97 7.07 12.99
C SER A 134 27.10 7.94 13.53
#